data_AF-A0A162B3V3-F1
#
_entry.id   AF-A0A162B3V3-F1
#
_cell.length_a   1.000
_cell.length_b   1.000
_cell.length_c   1.000
_cell.angle_alpha   90.00
_cell.angle_beta   90.00
_cell.angle_gamma   90.00
#
_symmetry.space_group_name_H-M   'P 1'
#
loop_
_entity.id
_entity.type
_entity.pdbx_description
1 polymer ?
#
loop_
_entity_poly.entity_id
_entity_poly.type
_entity_poly.pdbx_seq_one_letter_code
_entity_poly.pdbx_strand_id
1 'polypeptide(L)'
;MKYCVSISPPDNLKRALTFLCVLIISLVFSSVQAKQISHAHMEEILYHIQTYYVEEVPTSHIRQHNFNELFEQLDPYSKYLNEHELETLFSATNGRYTGIGIEVEEVENRIVIVDTLPGSPAEQAGIEGGDKLVAVNTHDVTNKSISEVSKLLREAKLSIIHITVEREEANVTLALRRQEITLESVTSKLLKGDIGYISISSFNNHSYHDVARHINMLFAHTGLSLNGLVIDLRDNPGGTLNSAVAISDLFLQSGVIVTTKGRFFDANQKFYAVQGDILNGAPILVLINKQSASAAEILAGALQDNKRALILGQGSFGKGSVQSLIPIGNGTSALKLTTARYYTPSGQSIEGTGIQPDIEYSKNTLTSLNKTAIMSNDKANKDLYTRLEKHWHAARQLVVKQQPTVN
;
A
#
# COMPACT_ATOMS: atom_id res chain seq x y z
N MET A 1 55.47 38.87 75.49
CA MET A 1 56.85 38.92 74.94
C MET A 1 57.09 37.61 74.20
N LYS A 2 57.35 37.48 72.89
CA LYS A 2 57.68 38.35 71.73
C LYS A 2 56.90 37.75 70.53
N TYR A 3 56.02 38.45 69.83
CA TYR A 3 56.24 39.36 68.67
C TYR A 3 56.93 38.76 67.42
N CYS A 4 56.25 39.01 66.30
CA CYS A 4 56.69 39.12 64.88
C CYS A 4 56.56 37.87 63.99
N VAL A 5 56.16 37.96 62.71
CA VAL A 5 55.61 39.05 61.85
C VAL A 5 55.03 38.36 60.60
N SER A 6 53.99 38.95 60.01
CA SER A 6 53.39 38.64 58.72
C SER A 6 54.27 39.03 57.53
N ILE A 7 54.36 38.20 56.49
CA ILE A 7 54.69 38.66 55.12
C ILE A 7 53.88 37.84 54.11
N SER A 8 52.96 38.51 53.42
CA SER A 8 52.26 38.03 52.21
C SER A 8 53.14 38.27 50.98
N PRO A 9 53.18 37.35 49.99
CA PRO A 9 53.63 37.64 48.63
C PRO A 9 52.43 38.02 47.71
N PRO A 10 52.70 38.62 46.54
CA PRO A 10 51.89 39.71 46.00
C PRO A 10 50.78 39.29 45.03
N ASP A 11 49.76 40.17 44.94
CA ASP A 11 48.82 40.27 43.82
C ASP A 11 49.59 40.49 42.51
N ASN A 12 49.67 39.43 41.68
CA ASN A 12 49.70 39.51 40.22
C ASN A 12 49.60 38.10 39.63
N LEU A 13 48.43 37.48 39.76
CA LEU A 13 48.00 36.40 38.86
C LEU A 13 46.47 36.33 38.72
N LYS A 14 45.79 37.47 38.84
CA LYS A 14 44.41 37.66 38.39
C LYS A 14 44.45 38.22 36.97
N ARG A 15 44.89 37.42 35.99
CA ARG A 15 44.74 37.60 34.51
C ARG A 15 45.69 36.67 33.73
N ALA A 16 45.61 35.36 33.94
CA ALA A 16 46.06 34.34 32.97
C ALA A 16 45.76 32.97 33.57
N LEU A 17 44.75 32.28 33.03
CA LEU A 17 44.28 30.89 33.25
C LEU A 17 42.77 30.75 33.51
N THR A 18 41.99 31.80 33.27
CA THR A 18 40.57 31.71 32.88
C THR A 18 40.40 31.27 31.41
N PHE A 19 41.16 30.27 30.95
CA PHE A 19 41.08 29.73 29.58
C PHE A 19 41.58 28.27 29.51
N LEU A 20 41.18 27.44 30.48
CA LEU A 20 41.39 25.98 30.43
C LEU A 20 40.17 25.22 30.99
N CYS A 21 38.97 25.62 30.56
CA CYS A 21 37.72 24.87 30.76
C CYS A 21 36.87 24.85 29.48
N VAL A 22 37.52 24.91 28.32
CA VAL A 22 36.86 24.83 27.03
C VAL A 22 37.49 23.65 26.28
N LEU A 23 36.63 22.75 25.80
CA LEU A 23 36.90 21.73 24.79
C LEU A 23 37.49 20.36 25.20
N ILE A 24 36.89 19.67 26.17
CA ILE A 24 36.71 18.21 26.08
C ILE A 24 35.28 17.85 26.53
N ILE A 25 34.28 18.47 25.91
CA ILE A 25 33.04 17.74 25.64
C ILE A 25 33.32 17.12 24.29
N SER A 26 33.96 15.94 24.32
CA SER A 26 34.00 15.06 23.17
C SER A 26 32.56 14.85 22.75
N LEU A 27 32.21 15.49 21.64
CA LEU A 27 31.03 15.22 20.87
C LEU A 27 30.98 13.71 20.66
N VAL A 28 30.18 13.03 21.47
CA VAL A 28 29.50 11.83 21.02
C VAL A 28 28.42 12.34 20.07
N PHE A 29 28.86 12.87 18.93
CA PHE A 29 28.08 12.78 17.71
C PHE A 29 28.04 11.28 17.45
N SER A 30 26.99 10.64 17.97
CA SER A 30 26.49 9.42 17.39
C SER A 30 26.14 9.78 15.96
N SER A 31 27.11 9.73 15.04
CA SER A 31 26.79 9.60 13.65
C SER A 31 25.87 8.38 13.60
N VAL A 32 24.62 8.60 13.22
CA VAL A 32 23.77 7.51 12.77
C VAL A 32 24.45 7.03 11.49
N GLN A 33 25.44 6.17 11.67
CA GLN A 33 26.11 5.49 10.58
C GLN A 33 25.01 4.62 9.97
N ALA A 34 24.51 4.99 8.79
CA ALA A 34 23.75 4.06 7.97
C ALA A 34 24.59 2.78 7.91
N LYS A 35 24.05 1.67 8.46
CA LYS A 35 24.79 0.42 8.61
C LYS A 35 25.27 0.02 7.21
N GLN A 36 26.57 0.21 6.97
CA GLN A 36 27.16 -0.04 5.67
C GLN A 36 27.02 -1.54 5.40
N ILE A 37 26.40 -1.89 4.27
CA ILE A 37 26.16 -3.27 3.88
C ILE A 37 27.52 -3.97 3.82
N SER A 38 27.65 -5.11 4.49
CA SER A 38 28.91 -5.85 4.54
C SER A 38 29.28 -6.33 3.13
N HIS A 39 30.57 -6.49 2.84
CA HIS A 39 31.02 -7.08 1.58
C HIS A 39 30.39 -8.46 1.30
N ALA A 40 30.16 -9.26 2.34
CA ALA A 40 29.50 -10.57 2.23
C ALA A 40 28.03 -10.45 1.77
N HIS A 41 27.27 -9.50 2.31
CA HIS A 41 25.89 -9.26 1.86
C HIS A 41 25.84 -8.74 0.40
N MET A 42 26.86 -7.99 -0.04
CA MET A 42 26.94 -7.54 -1.43
C MET A 42 27.11 -8.71 -2.41
N GLU A 43 28.02 -9.65 -2.11
CA GLU A 43 28.21 -10.84 -2.95
C GLU A 43 26.94 -11.71 -3.01
N GLU A 44 26.27 -11.89 -1.87
CA GLU A 44 24.98 -12.60 -1.77
C GLU A 44 23.90 -11.93 -2.63
N ILE A 45 23.75 -10.60 -2.54
CA ILE A 45 22.78 -9.84 -3.34
C ILE A 45 23.07 -9.98 -4.83
N LEU A 46 24.33 -9.85 -5.25
CA LEU A 46 24.73 -10.00 -6.65
C LEU A 46 24.44 -11.40 -7.18
N TYR A 47 24.74 -12.43 -6.38
CA TYR A 47 24.42 -13.82 -6.70
C TYR A 47 22.91 -14.00 -6.91
N HIS A 48 22.08 -13.47 -6.00
CA HIS A 48 20.63 -13.55 -6.13
C HIS A 48 20.10 -12.79 -7.35
N ILE A 49 20.63 -11.60 -7.67
CA ILE A 49 20.25 -10.86 -8.88
C ILE A 49 20.59 -11.69 -10.12
N GLN A 50 21.82 -12.21 -10.24
CA GLN A 50 22.23 -13.00 -11.40
C GLN A 50 21.39 -14.27 -11.56
N THR A 51 21.05 -14.92 -10.46
CA THR A 51 20.35 -16.22 -10.44
C THR A 51 18.84 -16.06 -10.63
N TYR A 52 18.21 -15.10 -9.96
CA TYR A 52 16.76 -15.05 -9.79
C TYR A 52 16.09 -13.85 -10.46
N TYR A 53 16.82 -12.82 -10.88
CA TYR A 53 16.21 -11.68 -11.56
C TYR A 53 15.50 -12.16 -12.83
N VAL A 54 14.35 -11.56 -13.14
CA VAL A 54 13.45 -11.98 -14.22
C VAL A 54 14.10 -11.97 -15.60
N GLU A 55 15.10 -11.12 -15.80
CA GLU A 55 15.91 -11.04 -17.02
C GLU A 55 17.37 -11.40 -16.72
N GLU A 56 18.12 -11.77 -17.76
CA GLU A 56 19.56 -12.01 -17.61
C GLU A 56 20.30 -10.66 -17.51
N VAL A 57 21.07 -10.49 -16.43
CA VAL A 57 21.88 -9.28 -16.21
C VAL A 57 23.33 -9.60 -16.57
N PRO A 58 23.93 -8.99 -17.60
CA PRO A 58 25.31 -9.28 -17.95
C PRO A 58 26.26 -8.79 -16.85
N THR A 59 27.24 -9.63 -16.49
CA THR A 59 28.22 -9.36 -15.42
C THR A 59 29.03 -8.08 -15.64
N SER A 60 29.22 -7.64 -16.89
CA SER A 60 29.90 -6.39 -17.25
C SER A 60 29.12 -5.12 -16.90
N HIS A 61 27.80 -5.22 -16.68
CA HIS A 61 26.95 -4.06 -16.37
C HIS A 61 26.88 -3.74 -14.88
N ILE A 62 27.23 -4.70 -14.01
CA ILE A 62 27.18 -4.48 -12.56
C ILE A 62 28.49 -3.80 -12.10
N ARG A 63 28.54 -2.48 -12.23
CA ARG A 63 29.62 -1.66 -11.66
C ARG A 63 29.45 -1.60 -10.14
N GLN A 64 30.44 -2.11 -9.40
CA GLN A 64 30.42 -2.29 -7.94
C GLN A 64 30.46 -0.98 -7.12
N HIS A 65 30.24 0.19 -7.71
CA HIS A 65 30.62 1.47 -7.09
C HIS A 65 29.51 2.12 -6.28
N ASN A 66 28.24 1.76 -6.51
CA ASN A 66 27.12 2.25 -5.71
C ASN A 66 25.96 1.24 -5.68
N PHE A 67 25.48 0.95 -4.47
CA PHE A 67 24.43 -0.01 -4.21
C PHE A 67 23.07 0.39 -4.76
N ASN A 68 22.74 1.69 -4.72
CA ASN A 68 21.44 2.17 -5.21
C ASN A 68 21.39 2.15 -6.74
N GLU A 69 22.50 2.50 -7.41
CA GLU A 69 22.62 2.46 -8.87
C GLU A 69 22.46 1.04 -9.44
N LEU A 70 22.75 0.01 -8.65
CA LEU A 70 22.53 -1.38 -9.06
C LEU A 70 21.04 -1.65 -9.30
N PHE A 71 20.17 -1.23 -8.38
CA PHE A 71 18.73 -1.47 -8.47
C PHE A 71 18.06 -0.61 -9.53
N GLU A 72 18.53 0.62 -9.73
CA GLU A 72 18.05 1.50 -10.81
C GLU A 72 18.25 0.89 -12.21
N GLN A 73 19.24 0.01 -12.37
CA GLN A 73 19.49 -0.71 -13.62
C GLN A 73 18.62 -1.95 -13.81
N LEU A 74 17.97 -2.44 -12.75
CA LEU A 74 17.08 -3.59 -12.83
C LEU A 74 15.69 -3.14 -13.24
N ASP A 75 14.94 -2.58 -12.29
CA ASP A 75 13.57 -2.13 -12.45
C ASP A 75 13.18 -1.24 -11.24
N PRO A 76 12.09 -0.46 -11.31
CA PRO A 76 11.67 0.44 -10.20
C PRO A 76 11.08 -0.28 -8.97
N TYR A 77 10.94 -1.60 -8.99
CA TYR A 77 10.30 -2.42 -7.96
C TYR A 77 11.30 -3.24 -7.13
N SER A 78 12.47 -3.53 -7.69
CA SER A 78 13.56 -4.28 -7.08
C SER A 78 14.38 -3.37 -6.16
N LYS A 79 14.58 -3.79 -4.91
CA LYS A 79 15.36 -3.06 -3.90
C LYS A 79 15.80 -3.96 -2.77
N TYR A 80 16.88 -3.57 -2.11
CA TYR A 80 17.18 -4.09 -0.79
C TYR A 80 16.28 -3.47 0.27
N LEU A 81 15.85 -4.29 1.21
CA LEU A 81 15.05 -3.93 2.38
C LEU A 81 15.92 -4.14 3.60
N ASN A 82 16.18 -3.07 4.35
CA ASN A 82 16.67 -3.22 5.71
C ASN A 82 15.57 -3.77 6.64
N GLU A 83 15.93 -4.09 7.88
CA GLU A 83 15.03 -4.65 8.90
C GLU A 83 13.72 -3.87 9.07
N HIS A 84 13.81 -2.55 9.18
CA HIS A 84 12.64 -1.70 9.36
C HIS A 84 11.77 -1.65 8.10
N GLU A 85 12.37 -1.59 6.90
CA GLU A 85 11.61 -1.62 5.65
C GLU A 85 10.91 -2.97 5.42
N LEU A 86 11.58 -4.06 5.81
CA LEU A 86 11.03 -5.41 5.75
C LEU A 86 9.85 -5.57 6.73
N GLU A 87 9.99 -5.10 7.97
CA GLU A 87 8.91 -5.09 8.96
C GLU A 87 7.71 -4.24 8.51
N THR A 88 7.98 -3.07 7.91
CA THR A 88 6.94 -2.20 7.34
C THR A 88 6.17 -2.93 6.24
N LEU A 89 6.88 -3.62 5.34
CA LEU A 89 6.27 -4.40 4.27
C LEU A 89 5.40 -5.54 4.83
N PHE A 90 5.89 -6.26 5.84
CA PHE A 90 5.12 -7.33 6.48
C PHE A 90 3.88 -6.80 7.20
N SER A 91 3.98 -5.65 7.89
CA SER A 91 2.84 -5.03 8.54
C SER A 91 1.75 -4.69 7.50
N ALA A 92 2.13 -3.98 6.43
CA ALA A 92 1.20 -3.63 5.34
C ALA A 92 0.56 -4.87 4.70
N THR A 93 1.35 -5.92 4.47
CA THR A 93 0.89 -7.19 3.90
C THR A 93 -0.13 -7.92 4.80
N ASN A 94 -0.06 -7.69 6.12
CA ASN A 94 -1.02 -8.20 7.09
C ASN A 94 -2.16 -7.21 7.38
N GLY A 95 -2.32 -6.14 6.59
CA GLY A 95 -3.35 -5.12 6.81
C GLY A 95 -3.13 -4.32 8.10
N ARG A 96 -1.90 -4.30 8.60
CA ARG A 96 -1.50 -3.65 9.84
C ARG A 96 -0.64 -2.44 9.54
N TYR A 97 -0.88 -1.38 10.29
CA TYR A 97 -0.07 -0.18 10.24
C TYR A 97 0.22 0.28 11.66
N THR A 98 1.51 0.37 12.03
CA THR A 98 1.90 0.87 13.34
C THR A 98 2.12 2.37 13.29
N GLY A 99 1.17 3.14 13.83
CA GLY A 99 1.24 4.59 13.85
C GLY A 99 0.26 5.20 14.85
N ILE A 100 -0.21 6.40 14.52
CA ILE A 100 -1.14 7.17 15.36
C ILE A 100 -2.53 7.31 14.72
N GLY A 101 -2.70 6.91 13.45
CA GLY A 101 -4.01 6.85 12.78
C GLY A 101 -4.56 8.19 12.33
N ILE A 102 -3.73 9.03 11.71
CA ILE A 102 -4.15 10.28 11.07
C ILE A 102 -4.11 10.12 9.55
N GLU A 103 -5.10 10.70 8.87
CA GLU A 103 -5.08 10.94 7.43
C GLU A 103 -4.68 12.40 7.21
N VAL A 104 -3.75 12.64 6.28
CA VAL A 104 -3.17 13.96 6.07
C VAL A 104 -3.07 14.31 4.60
N GLU A 105 -3.13 15.59 4.30
CA GLU A 105 -2.84 16.17 2.99
C GLU A 105 -1.78 17.28 3.11
N GLU A 106 -1.07 17.54 2.02
CA GLU A 106 -0.12 18.65 1.95
C GLU A 106 -0.79 19.84 1.26
N VAL A 107 -1.00 20.92 2.01
CA VAL A 107 -1.64 22.16 1.56
C VAL A 107 -0.71 23.32 1.87
N GLU A 108 -0.30 24.07 0.84
CA GLU A 108 0.57 25.25 0.99
C GLU A 108 1.85 24.96 1.80
N ASN A 109 2.52 23.83 1.51
CA ASN A 109 3.70 23.31 2.23
C ASN A 109 3.47 22.97 3.72
N ARG A 110 2.22 22.92 4.19
CA ARG A 110 1.88 22.45 5.53
C ARG A 110 1.13 21.14 5.44
N ILE A 111 1.36 20.28 6.43
CA ILE A 111 0.61 19.02 6.56
C ILE A 111 -0.66 19.33 7.34
N VAL A 112 -1.80 19.13 6.70
CA VAL A 112 -3.14 19.33 7.27
C VAL A 112 -3.76 17.97 7.52
N ILE A 113 -4.34 17.77 8.69
CA ILE A 113 -5.05 16.55 9.05
C ILE A 113 -6.43 16.61 8.41
N VAL A 114 -6.74 15.63 7.57
CA VAL A 114 -8.03 15.51 6.89
C VAL A 114 -9.04 14.83 7.81
N ASP A 115 -8.64 13.71 8.40
CA ASP A 115 -9.47 12.90 9.29
C ASP A 115 -8.60 12.03 10.22
N THR A 116 -9.24 11.38 11.19
CA THR A 116 -8.63 10.35 12.03
C THR A 116 -9.25 8.98 11.76
N LEU A 117 -8.47 7.93 11.89
CA LEU A 117 -8.99 6.57 11.77
C LEU A 117 -9.86 6.24 13.00
N PRO A 118 -11.06 5.65 12.82
CA PRO A 118 -11.90 5.24 13.95
C PRO A 118 -11.17 4.29 14.91
N GLY A 119 -11.30 4.53 16.21
CA GLY A 119 -10.65 3.78 17.29
C GLY A 119 -9.14 4.00 17.41
N SER A 120 -8.56 4.91 16.64
CA SER A 120 -7.12 5.18 16.63
C SER A 120 -6.65 6.01 17.82
N PRO A 121 -5.33 6.03 18.12
CA PRO A 121 -4.79 6.92 19.15
C PRO A 121 -5.05 8.40 18.85
N ALA A 122 -5.10 8.79 17.57
CA ALA A 122 -5.39 10.15 17.16
C ALA A 122 -6.81 10.57 17.49
N GLU A 123 -7.79 9.74 17.15
CA GLU A 123 -9.20 9.98 17.50
C GLU A 123 -9.34 10.06 19.02
N GLN A 124 -8.75 9.11 19.77
CA GLN A 124 -8.80 9.08 21.24
C GLN A 124 -8.13 10.28 21.90
N ALA A 125 -7.05 10.80 21.29
CA ALA A 125 -6.35 11.98 21.78
C ALA A 125 -7.06 13.30 21.42
N GLY A 126 -8.13 13.25 20.62
CA GLY A 126 -8.89 14.43 20.20
C GLY A 126 -8.21 15.24 19.09
N ILE A 127 -7.46 14.58 18.21
CA ILE A 127 -7.04 15.19 16.94
C ILE A 127 -8.28 15.40 16.06
N GLU A 128 -8.37 16.54 15.39
CA GLU A 128 -9.54 16.93 14.59
C GLU A 128 -9.16 17.23 13.14
N GLY A 129 -10.10 17.01 12.22
CA GLY A 129 -9.95 17.43 10.83
C GLY A 129 -9.78 18.96 10.73
N GLY A 130 -8.80 19.41 9.95
CA GLY A 130 -8.42 20.81 9.82
C GLY A 130 -7.21 21.23 10.68
N ASP A 131 -6.79 20.40 11.64
CA ASP A 131 -5.56 20.62 12.42
C ASP A 131 -4.33 20.69 11.49
N LYS A 132 -3.47 21.69 11.69
CA LYS A 132 -2.21 21.79 10.92
C LYS A 132 -1.04 21.27 11.77
N LEU A 133 -0.28 20.33 11.24
CA LEU A 133 0.83 19.72 11.98
C LEU A 133 2.02 20.70 12.13
N VAL A 134 2.41 20.98 13.37
CA VAL A 134 3.50 21.91 13.71
C VAL A 134 4.74 21.17 14.16
N ALA A 135 4.60 20.19 15.06
CA ALA A 135 5.75 19.45 15.59
C ALA A 135 5.43 17.98 15.90
N VAL A 136 6.47 17.15 15.78
CA VAL A 136 6.49 15.77 16.26
C VAL A 136 7.58 15.62 17.31
N ASN A 137 7.19 15.33 18.54
CA ASN A 137 8.02 15.44 19.73
C ASN A 137 8.66 16.83 19.83
N THR A 138 9.99 16.90 19.73
CA THR A 138 10.76 18.15 19.77
C THR A 138 11.12 18.68 18.38
N HIS A 139 10.68 18.02 17.30
CA HIS A 139 11.05 18.37 15.93
C HIS A 139 9.95 19.19 15.28
N ASP A 140 10.28 20.40 14.84
CA ASP A 140 9.41 21.20 13.97
C ASP A 140 9.25 20.50 12.60
N VAL A 141 8.01 20.46 12.12
CA VAL A 141 7.65 19.80 10.86
C VAL A 141 6.86 20.70 9.90
N THR A 142 6.78 22.00 10.18
CA THR A 142 5.92 22.94 9.42
C THR A 142 6.27 23.09 7.94
N ASN A 143 7.49 22.72 7.54
CA ASN A 143 7.96 22.75 6.14
C ASN A 143 8.51 21.39 5.69
N LYS A 144 8.06 20.31 6.32
CA LYS A 144 8.47 18.94 5.97
C LYS A 144 7.41 18.28 5.09
N SER A 145 7.86 17.47 4.15
CA SER A 145 6.98 16.61 3.37
C SER A 145 6.34 15.53 4.26
N ILE A 146 5.20 14.99 3.81
CA ILE A 146 4.53 13.85 4.46
C ILE A 146 5.51 12.68 4.68
N SER A 147 6.41 12.44 3.72
CA SER A 147 7.40 11.37 3.78
C SER A 147 8.41 11.56 4.93
N GLU A 148 8.92 12.79 5.10
CA GLU A 148 9.85 13.13 6.18
C GLU A 148 9.18 13.03 7.56
N VAL A 149 7.95 13.51 7.70
CA VAL A 149 7.20 13.41 8.95
C VAL A 149 6.86 11.96 9.27
N SER A 150 6.41 11.19 8.28
CA SER A 150 6.16 9.76 8.45
C SER A 150 7.42 9.02 8.88
N LYS A 151 8.59 9.42 8.38
CA LYS A 151 9.89 8.87 8.82
C LYS A 151 10.17 9.22 10.28
N LEU A 152 9.98 10.46 10.70
CA LEU A 152 10.13 10.88 12.11
C LEU A 152 9.21 10.10 13.05
N LEU A 153 7.94 9.91 12.67
CA LEU A 153 6.97 9.13 13.44
C LEU A 153 7.40 7.67 13.57
N ARG A 154 7.94 7.07 12.50
CA ARG A 154 8.40 5.68 12.50
C ARG A 154 9.68 5.48 13.33
N GLU A 155 10.65 6.39 13.19
CA GLU A 155 11.95 6.34 13.88
C GLU A 155 11.88 6.74 15.35
N ALA A 156 10.75 7.32 15.79
CA ALA A 156 10.50 7.62 17.18
C ALA A 156 10.57 6.33 18.02
N LYS A 157 11.62 6.22 18.82
CA LYS A 157 11.84 5.13 19.78
C LYS A 157 10.88 5.17 20.97
N LEU A 158 10.20 6.30 21.16
CA LEU A 158 9.28 6.52 22.26
C LEU A 158 7.95 5.82 21.98
N SER A 159 7.42 5.13 22.98
CA SER A 159 6.08 4.54 22.93
C SER A 159 4.98 5.61 22.90
N ILE A 160 5.26 6.79 23.44
CA ILE A 160 4.40 7.97 23.41
C ILE A 160 5.03 9.02 22.50
N ILE A 161 4.26 9.51 21.53
CA ILE A 161 4.61 10.61 20.64
C ILE A 161 3.81 11.84 21.04
N HIS A 162 4.48 12.97 21.16
CA HIS A 162 3.82 14.25 21.33
C HIS A 162 3.60 14.87 19.96
N ILE A 163 2.36 15.19 19.62
CA ILE A 163 2.00 15.86 18.37
C ILE A 163 1.52 17.25 18.71
N THR A 164 2.18 18.27 18.15
CA THR A 164 1.71 19.65 18.25
C THR A 164 1.02 20.03 16.96
N VAL A 165 -0.22 20.47 17.06
CA VAL A 165 -1.03 21.00 15.96
C VAL A 165 -1.40 22.46 16.21
N GLU A 166 -1.54 23.22 15.13
CA GLU A 166 -2.17 24.54 15.15
C GLU A 166 -3.67 24.33 14.87
N ARG A 167 -4.49 24.65 15.87
CA ARG A 167 -5.97 24.60 15.84
C ARG A 167 -6.49 25.99 16.19
N GLU A 168 -7.29 26.58 15.31
CA GLU A 168 -7.87 27.92 15.52
C GLU A 168 -6.81 28.97 15.98
N GLU A 169 -5.64 28.97 15.34
CA GLU A 169 -4.49 29.85 15.65
C GLU A 169 -3.80 29.60 17.01
N ALA A 170 -4.18 28.55 17.74
CA ALA A 170 -3.52 28.12 18.95
C ALA A 170 -2.75 26.81 18.75
N ASN A 171 -1.59 26.68 19.40
CA ASN A 171 -0.85 25.41 19.43
C ASN A 171 -1.40 24.49 20.52
N VAL A 172 -1.84 23.30 20.13
CA VAL A 172 -2.30 22.24 21.01
C VAL A 172 -1.32 21.07 20.92
N THR A 173 -0.76 20.64 22.06
CA THR A 173 0.11 19.46 22.11
C THR A 173 -0.64 18.28 22.73
N LEU A 174 -0.72 17.19 21.98
CA LEU A 174 -1.43 15.96 22.33
C LEU A 174 -0.41 14.84 22.50
N ALA A 175 -0.61 13.99 23.51
CA ALA A 175 0.24 12.82 23.75
C ALA A 175 -0.47 11.56 23.23
N LEU A 176 0.14 10.88 22.26
CA LEU A 176 -0.44 9.73 21.59
C LEU A 176 0.44 8.51 21.78
N ARG A 177 -0.16 7.38 22.13
CA ARG A 177 0.56 6.11 22.13
C ARG A 177 0.58 5.55 20.71
N ARG A 178 1.76 5.18 20.20
CA ARG A 178 1.82 4.39 18.96
C ARG A 178 1.18 3.03 19.18
N GLN A 179 0.28 2.64 18.28
CA GLN A 179 -0.31 1.31 18.29
C GLN A 179 -0.39 0.73 16.88
N GLU A 180 -0.53 -0.58 16.81
CA GLU A 180 -0.91 -1.27 15.59
C GLU A 180 -2.38 -0.96 15.29
N ILE A 181 -2.65 -0.47 14.08
CA ILE A 181 -3.98 -0.14 13.58
C ILE A 181 -4.28 -1.09 12.42
N THR A 182 -5.46 -1.68 12.45
CA THR A 182 -5.95 -2.54 11.37
C THR A 182 -6.68 -1.67 10.35
N LEU A 183 -6.27 -1.75 9.08
CA LEU A 183 -6.93 -1.02 7.99
C LEU A 183 -8.00 -1.91 7.36
N GLU A 184 -9.25 -1.44 7.33
CA GLU A 184 -10.32 -2.12 6.59
C GLU A 184 -10.06 -1.98 5.08
N SER A 185 -9.61 -3.07 4.47
CA SER A 185 -9.31 -3.12 3.03
C SER A 185 -10.53 -3.37 2.14
N VAL A 186 -11.66 -3.72 2.76
CA VAL A 186 -12.90 -4.10 2.07
C VAL A 186 -14.07 -3.39 2.73
N THR A 187 -14.92 -2.77 1.91
CA THR A 187 -16.20 -2.21 2.35
C THR A 187 -17.31 -2.71 1.45
N SER A 188 -18.56 -2.71 1.95
CA SER A 188 -19.70 -3.09 1.12
C SER A 188 -20.95 -2.29 1.42
N LYS A 189 -21.85 -2.21 0.44
CA LYS A 189 -23.19 -1.66 0.58
C LYS A 189 -24.15 -2.34 -0.38
N LEU A 190 -25.43 -2.38 -0.02
CA LEU A 190 -26.48 -2.88 -0.89
C LEU A 190 -27.04 -1.73 -1.74
N LEU A 191 -27.05 -1.90 -3.05
CA LEU A 191 -27.67 -0.99 -4.00
C LEU A 191 -29.12 -1.41 -4.29
N LYS A 192 -29.86 -0.52 -4.94
CA LYS A 192 -31.23 -0.79 -5.36
C LYS A 192 -31.29 -2.04 -6.26
N GLY A 193 -32.30 -2.88 -6.03
CA GLY A 193 -32.51 -4.11 -6.80
C GLY A 193 -31.63 -5.27 -6.37
N ASP A 194 -31.24 -5.33 -5.10
CA ASP A 194 -30.45 -6.42 -4.50
C ASP A 194 -29.10 -6.66 -5.20
N ILE A 195 -28.48 -5.56 -5.63
CA ILE A 195 -27.14 -5.56 -6.22
C ILE A 195 -26.15 -5.21 -5.12
N GLY A 196 -25.22 -6.11 -4.85
CA GLY A 196 -24.10 -5.86 -3.96
C GLY A 196 -23.11 -4.90 -4.58
N TYR A 197 -22.53 -4.04 -3.77
CA TYR A 197 -21.33 -3.28 -4.12
C TYR A 197 -20.26 -3.59 -3.09
N ILE A 198 -19.08 -4.01 -3.54
CA ILE A 198 -17.90 -4.23 -2.72
C ILE A 198 -16.77 -3.38 -3.27
N SER A 199 -16.12 -2.59 -2.43
CA SER A 199 -14.88 -1.91 -2.76
C SER A 199 -13.72 -2.61 -2.06
N ILE A 200 -12.67 -2.92 -2.82
CA ILE A 200 -11.42 -3.49 -2.31
C ILE A 200 -10.35 -2.44 -2.56
N SER A 201 -9.80 -1.85 -1.50
CA SER A 201 -8.78 -0.78 -1.61
C SER A 201 -7.36 -1.33 -1.63
N SER A 202 -7.13 -2.54 -1.11
CA SER A 202 -5.84 -3.24 -1.17
C SER A 202 -6.02 -4.75 -0.94
N PHE A 203 -5.04 -5.55 -1.37
CA PHE A 203 -4.98 -7.00 -1.18
C PHE A 203 -3.96 -7.38 -0.09
N ASN A 204 -4.43 -7.53 1.14
CA ASN A 204 -3.63 -8.03 2.27
C ASN A 204 -4.00 -9.50 2.59
N ASN A 205 -3.30 -10.12 3.53
CA ASN A 205 -3.50 -11.52 3.92
C ASN A 205 -4.89 -11.84 4.52
N HIS A 206 -5.68 -10.83 4.87
CA HIS A 206 -7.05 -10.97 5.41
C HIS A 206 -8.13 -10.67 4.35
N SER A 207 -7.79 -10.01 3.25
CA SER A 207 -8.76 -9.54 2.25
C SER A 207 -9.68 -10.64 1.70
N TYR A 208 -9.21 -11.88 1.56
CA TYR A 208 -10.07 -13.01 1.17
C TYR A 208 -11.23 -13.22 2.16
N HIS A 209 -10.92 -13.29 3.45
CA HIS A 209 -11.91 -13.49 4.50
C HIS A 209 -12.85 -12.27 4.61
N ASP A 210 -12.31 -11.07 4.43
CA ASP A 210 -13.10 -9.84 4.43
C ASP A 210 -14.08 -9.80 3.25
N VAL A 211 -13.65 -10.11 2.03
CA VAL A 211 -14.55 -10.19 0.87
C VAL A 211 -15.66 -11.22 1.12
N ALA A 212 -15.31 -12.43 1.57
CA ALA A 212 -16.31 -13.45 1.88
C ALA A 212 -17.30 -13.01 2.97
N ARG A 213 -16.80 -12.35 4.03
CA ARG A 213 -17.62 -11.77 5.10
C ARG A 213 -18.56 -10.70 4.58
N HIS A 214 -18.07 -9.76 3.77
CA HIS A 214 -18.89 -8.68 3.20
C HIS A 214 -19.94 -9.21 2.22
N ILE A 215 -19.65 -10.27 1.46
CA ILE A 215 -20.65 -10.95 0.62
C ILE A 215 -21.74 -11.60 1.49
N ASN A 216 -21.36 -12.32 2.55
CA ASN A 216 -22.32 -12.91 3.48
C ASN A 216 -23.19 -11.87 4.18
N MET A 217 -22.63 -10.71 4.54
CA MET A 217 -23.41 -9.58 5.07
C MET A 217 -24.45 -9.10 4.05
N LEU A 218 -24.08 -8.97 2.77
CA LEU A 218 -25.02 -8.59 1.72
C LEU A 218 -26.13 -9.66 1.53
N PHE A 219 -25.78 -10.94 1.53
CA PHE A 219 -26.74 -12.05 1.48
C PHE A 219 -27.74 -12.06 2.63
N ALA A 220 -27.30 -11.72 3.85
CA ALA A 220 -28.19 -11.64 4.99
C ALA A 220 -29.28 -10.57 4.81
N HIS A 221 -29.01 -9.51 4.03
CA HIS A 221 -30.00 -8.45 3.76
C HIS A 221 -30.99 -8.82 2.65
N THR A 222 -30.62 -9.69 1.72
CA THR A 222 -31.41 -9.98 0.51
C THR A 222 -32.08 -11.36 0.51
N GLY A 223 -31.90 -12.15 1.57
CA GLY A 223 -32.47 -13.50 1.65
C GLY A 223 -31.64 -14.56 0.93
N LEU A 224 -30.30 -14.46 1.06
CA LEU A 224 -29.29 -15.44 0.60
C LEU A 224 -28.98 -15.45 -0.91
N SER A 225 -29.43 -14.45 -1.67
CA SER A 225 -28.99 -14.28 -3.06
C SER A 225 -28.81 -12.81 -3.41
N LEU A 226 -27.87 -12.51 -4.32
CA LEU A 226 -27.77 -11.20 -4.93
C LEU A 226 -28.26 -11.29 -6.36
N ASN A 227 -28.98 -10.27 -6.81
CA ASN A 227 -29.20 -10.12 -8.23
C ASN A 227 -27.88 -9.91 -8.93
N GLY A 228 -26.92 -9.20 -8.30
CA GLY A 228 -25.59 -8.95 -8.87
C GLY A 228 -24.54 -8.46 -7.90
N LEU A 229 -23.31 -8.38 -8.39
CA LEU A 229 -22.19 -7.78 -7.65
C LEU A 229 -21.39 -6.80 -8.51
N VAL A 230 -21.17 -5.60 -7.98
CA VAL A 230 -20.15 -4.66 -8.46
C VAL A 230 -18.93 -4.78 -7.57
N ILE A 231 -17.77 -5.08 -8.16
CA ILE A 231 -16.47 -5.10 -7.48
C ILE A 231 -15.71 -3.84 -7.92
N ASP A 232 -15.46 -2.93 -7.00
CA ASP A 232 -14.71 -1.71 -7.27
C ASP A 232 -13.24 -1.86 -6.89
N LEU A 233 -12.37 -1.85 -7.90
CA LEU A 233 -10.92 -1.95 -7.79
C LEU A 233 -10.22 -0.64 -8.20
N ARG A 234 -10.97 0.46 -8.38
CA ARG A 234 -10.38 1.77 -8.68
C ARG A 234 -9.47 2.20 -7.54
N ASP A 235 -8.34 2.80 -7.89
CA ASP A 235 -7.35 3.31 -6.94
C ASP A 235 -6.69 2.22 -6.06
N ASN A 236 -6.89 0.94 -6.38
CA ASN A 236 -6.27 -0.18 -5.68
C ASN A 236 -4.89 -0.53 -6.28
N PRO A 237 -3.78 -0.28 -5.55
CA PRO A 237 -2.42 -0.53 -6.06
C PRO A 237 -2.04 -2.03 -6.06
N GLY A 238 -2.96 -2.90 -5.68
CA GLY A 238 -2.79 -4.32 -5.56
C GLY A 238 -2.45 -4.75 -4.13
N GLY A 239 -1.46 -5.62 -4.02
CA GLY A 239 -1.10 -6.30 -2.78
C GLY A 239 -0.58 -7.70 -3.07
N THR A 240 -0.95 -8.70 -2.28
CA THR A 240 -0.39 -10.05 -2.44
C THR A 240 -1.02 -10.82 -3.59
N LEU A 241 -0.19 -11.61 -4.28
CA LEU A 241 -0.61 -12.58 -5.29
C LEU A 241 -1.63 -13.58 -4.70
N ASN A 242 -1.32 -14.14 -3.54
CA ASN A 242 -2.15 -15.18 -2.92
C ASN A 242 -3.56 -14.68 -2.61
N SER A 243 -3.69 -13.44 -2.13
CA SER A 243 -5.01 -12.84 -1.89
C SER A 243 -5.76 -12.57 -3.19
N ALA A 244 -5.08 -12.14 -4.26
CA ALA A 244 -5.69 -11.99 -5.57
C ALA A 244 -6.23 -13.33 -6.11
N VAL A 245 -5.43 -14.39 -5.97
CA VAL A 245 -5.80 -15.74 -6.38
C VAL A 245 -6.99 -16.25 -5.57
N ALA A 246 -6.92 -16.17 -4.24
CA ALA A 246 -7.98 -16.64 -3.35
C ALA A 246 -9.30 -15.88 -3.56
N ILE A 247 -9.25 -14.56 -3.79
CA ILE A 247 -10.46 -13.76 -4.07
C ILE A 247 -11.01 -14.09 -5.46
N SER A 248 -10.16 -14.31 -6.48
CA SER A 248 -10.63 -14.71 -7.81
C SER A 248 -11.34 -16.06 -7.77
N ASP A 249 -10.79 -16.99 -6.97
CA ASP A 249 -11.33 -18.34 -6.77
C ASP A 249 -12.75 -18.35 -6.19
N LEU A 250 -13.13 -17.33 -5.40
CA LEU A 250 -14.49 -17.20 -4.87
C LEU A 250 -15.57 -17.15 -5.96
N PHE A 251 -15.23 -16.74 -7.17
CA PHE A 251 -16.20 -16.45 -8.24
C PHE A 251 -16.09 -17.40 -9.43
N LEU A 252 -15.13 -18.33 -9.44
CA LEU A 252 -14.77 -19.13 -10.61
C LEU A 252 -14.99 -20.62 -10.37
N GLN A 253 -15.81 -21.24 -11.21
CA GLN A 253 -16.07 -22.70 -11.14
C GLN A 253 -14.88 -23.57 -11.56
N SER A 254 -14.03 -23.05 -12.45
CA SER A 254 -12.83 -23.71 -12.95
C SER A 254 -12.03 -22.72 -13.80
N GLY A 255 -10.88 -23.16 -14.31
CA GLY A 255 -10.05 -22.37 -15.22
C GLY A 255 -8.77 -21.88 -14.57
N VAL A 256 -7.97 -21.17 -15.36
CA VAL A 256 -6.72 -20.56 -14.88
C VAL A 256 -7.08 -19.22 -14.28
N ILE A 257 -6.48 -18.87 -13.14
CA ILE A 257 -6.60 -17.55 -12.54
C ILE A 257 -5.46 -16.65 -13.03
N VAL A 258 -4.22 -17.11 -12.88
CA VAL A 258 -3.02 -16.39 -13.29
C VAL A 258 -1.88 -17.38 -13.53
N THR A 259 -0.97 -17.04 -14.43
CA THR A 259 0.29 -17.78 -14.64
C THR A 259 1.46 -16.85 -14.34
N THR A 260 2.48 -17.34 -13.64
CA THR A 260 3.77 -16.66 -13.51
C THR A 260 4.78 -17.28 -14.46
N LYS A 261 5.65 -16.46 -15.05
CA LYS A 261 6.81 -16.95 -15.80
C LYS A 261 8.06 -16.20 -15.42
N GLY A 262 9.13 -16.93 -15.14
CA GLY A 262 10.43 -16.39 -14.77
C GLY A 262 11.56 -17.31 -15.23
N ARG A 263 12.80 -16.92 -14.91
CA ARG A 263 14.00 -17.64 -15.39
C ARG A 263 14.22 -19.00 -14.72
N PHE A 264 13.74 -19.20 -13.49
CA PHE A 264 13.94 -20.43 -12.72
C PHE A 264 12.63 -21.21 -12.56
N PHE A 265 12.75 -22.52 -12.33
CA PHE A 265 11.63 -23.46 -12.33
C PHE A 265 10.48 -23.02 -11.41
N ASP A 266 10.76 -22.70 -10.13
CA ASP A 266 9.73 -22.32 -9.16
C ASP A 266 9.06 -20.96 -9.44
N ALA A 267 9.66 -20.13 -10.30
CA ALA A 267 9.06 -18.88 -10.77
C ALA A 267 7.93 -19.11 -11.78
N ASN A 268 7.85 -20.33 -12.34
CA ASN A 268 6.90 -20.71 -13.37
C ASN A 268 5.74 -21.51 -12.74
N GLN A 269 4.69 -20.80 -12.34
CA GLN A 269 3.54 -21.37 -11.66
C GLN A 269 2.26 -21.07 -12.43
N LYS A 270 1.27 -21.94 -12.26
CA LYS A 270 -0.06 -21.76 -12.83
C LYS A 270 -1.10 -22.00 -11.76
N PHE A 271 -1.86 -20.97 -11.45
CA PHE A 271 -2.88 -20.98 -10.42
C PHE A 271 -4.22 -21.30 -11.06
N TYR A 272 -4.93 -22.27 -10.52
CA TYR A 272 -6.21 -22.74 -11.04
C TYR A 272 -7.31 -22.46 -10.03
N ALA A 273 -8.50 -22.16 -10.54
CA ALA A 273 -9.69 -22.10 -9.73
C ALA A 273 -10.14 -23.51 -9.32
N VAL A 274 -10.63 -23.61 -8.10
CA VAL A 274 -11.30 -24.79 -7.54
C VAL A 274 -12.81 -24.58 -7.65
N GLN A 275 -13.57 -25.66 -7.76
CA GLN A 275 -15.02 -25.58 -7.98
C GLN A 275 -15.75 -24.80 -6.87
N GLY A 276 -16.25 -23.62 -7.23
CA GLY A 276 -17.14 -22.80 -6.39
C GLY A 276 -17.45 -21.45 -7.05
N ASP A 277 -18.69 -20.98 -6.94
CA ASP A 277 -19.02 -19.58 -7.25
C ASP A 277 -19.95 -19.09 -6.14
N ILE A 278 -19.41 -18.24 -5.27
CA ILE A 278 -20.13 -17.72 -4.10
C ILE A 278 -21.41 -16.97 -4.51
N LEU A 279 -21.48 -16.46 -5.74
CA LEU A 279 -22.65 -15.77 -6.26
C LEU A 279 -23.61 -16.67 -7.04
N ASN A 280 -23.34 -17.97 -7.15
CA ASN A 280 -24.17 -18.93 -7.88
C ASN A 280 -24.54 -18.46 -9.30
N GLY A 281 -23.58 -17.88 -10.03
CA GLY A 281 -23.79 -17.36 -11.38
C GLY A 281 -24.42 -15.97 -11.46
N ALA A 282 -24.70 -15.28 -10.35
CA ALA A 282 -25.16 -13.89 -10.44
C ALA A 282 -24.10 -13.02 -11.17
N PRO A 283 -24.49 -12.10 -12.06
CA PRO A 283 -23.53 -11.36 -12.87
C PRO A 283 -22.61 -10.47 -12.04
N ILE A 284 -21.37 -10.30 -12.52
CA ILE A 284 -20.35 -9.45 -11.90
C ILE A 284 -19.94 -8.35 -12.87
N LEU A 285 -19.81 -7.14 -12.34
CA LEU A 285 -19.18 -6.00 -13.00
C LEU A 285 -17.97 -5.56 -12.18
N VAL A 286 -16.80 -5.42 -12.80
CA VAL A 286 -15.58 -4.95 -12.12
C VAL A 286 -15.27 -3.54 -12.60
N LEU A 287 -15.04 -2.62 -11.67
CA LEU A 287 -14.62 -1.25 -11.96
C LEU A 287 -13.11 -1.12 -11.83
N ILE A 288 -12.45 -0.58 -12.86
CA ILE A 288 -11.01 -0.31 -12.87
C ILE A 288 -10.70 1.10 -13.35
N ASN A 289 -9.54 1.61 -12.95
CA ASN A 289 -8.96 2.84 -13.49
C ASN A 289 -7.44 2.69 -13.64
N LYS A 290 -6.76 3.76 -14.07
CA LYS A 290 -5.31 3.78 -14.26
C LYS A 290 -4.49 3.50 -13.00
N GLN A 291 -5.10 3.56 -11.81
CA GLN A 291 -4.46 3.28 -10.53
C GLN A 291 -4.70 1.84 -10.05
N SER A 292 -5.61 1.10 -10.69
CA SER A 292 -5.77 -0.34 -10.46
C SER A 292 -4.51 -1.07 -10.93
N ALA A 293 -3.79 -1.75 -10.03
CA ALA A 293 -2.50 -2.37 -10.36
C ALA A 293 -2.31 -3.77 -9.73
N SER A 294 -1.43 -4.57 -10.33
CA SER A 294 -0.91 -5.82 -9.76
C SER A 294 -2.02 -6.80 -9.34
N ALA A 295 -2.19 -7.11 -8.05
CA ALA A 295 -3.26 -8.00 -7.56
C ALA A 295 -4.67 -7.61 -8.05
N ALA A 296 -4.97 -6.31 -8.18
CA ALA A 296 -6.24 -5.86 -8.74
C ALA A 296 -6.39 -6.23 -10.23
N GLU A 297 -5.30 -6.16 -10.99
CA GLU A 297 -5.24 -6.56 -12.40
C GLU A 297 -5.36 -8.07 -12.57
N ILE A 298 -4.82 -8.84 -11.63
CA ILE A 298 -4.99 -10.30 -11.58
C ILE A 298 -6.46 -10.65 -11.40
N LEU A 299 -7.16 -10.04 -10.43
CA LEU A 299 -8.59 -10.31 -10.22
C LEU A 299 -9.42 -9.91 -11.44
N ALA A 300 -9.19 -8.71 -11.98
CA ALA A 300 -9.91 -8.24 -13.17
C ALA A 300 -9.65 -9.15 -14.38
N GLY A 301 -8.39 -9.46 -14.68
CA GLY A 301 -8.01 -10.33 -15.80
C GLY A 301 -8.51 -11.77 -15.64
N ALA A 302 -8.46 -12.33 -14.43
CA ALA A 302 -8.98 -13.66 -14.14
C ALA A 302 -10.48 -13.75 -14.42
N LEU A 303 -11.26 -12.79 -13.92
CA LEU A 303 -12.71 -12.77 -14.14
C LEU A 303 -13.08 -12.46 -15.61
N GLN A 304 -12.34 -11.59 -16.28
CA GLN A 304 -12.58 -11.21 -17.67
C GLN A 304 -12.27 -12.35 -18.65
N ASP A 305 -11.10 -12.99 -18.52
CA ASP A 305 -10.68 -14.03 -19.46
C ASP A 305 -11.47 -15.33 -19.28
N ASN A 306 -11.88 -15.65 -18.05
CA ASN A 306 -12.84 -16.73 -17.77
C ASN A 306 -14.30 -16.34 -18.09
N LYS A 307 -14.54 -15.12 -18.64
CA LYS A 307 -15.85 -14.62 -19.05
C LYS A 307 -16.88 -14.62 -17.91
N ARG A 308 -16.41 -14.45 -16.67
CA ARG A 308 -17.23 -14.43 -15.45
C ARG A 308 -17.73 -13.03 -15.10
N ALA A 309 -17.00 -11.99 -15.48
CA ALA A 309 -17.35 -10.59 -15.26
C ALA A 309 -17.12 -9.73 -16.50
N LEU A 310 -17.82 -8.59 -16.55
CA LEU A 310 -17.46 -7.49 -17.45
C LEU A 310 -16.58 -6.49 -16.71
N ILE A 311 -15.59 -5.93 -17.41
CA ILE A 311 -14.71 -4.89 -16.91
C ILE A 311 -15.17 -3.53 -17.45
N LEU A 312 -15.41 -2.58 -16.54
CA LEU A 312 -15.86 -1.23 -16.85
C LEU A 312 -14.85 -0.20 -16.33
N GLY A 313 -14.51 0.79 -17.15
CA GLY A 313 -13.71 1.94 -16.71
C GLY A 313 -12.66 2.40 -17.73
N GLN A 314 -11.41 2.48 -17.30
CA GLN A 314 -10.24 2.82 -18.13
C GLN A 314 -9.21 1.71 -18.04
N GLY A 315 -8.30 1.62 -19.01
CA GLY A 315 -7.15 0.71 -18.93
C GLY A 315 -6.40 0.85 -17.59
N SER A 316 -6.06 -0.28 -16.98
CA SER A 316 -5.38 -0.32 -15.68
C SER A 316 -3.89 0.04 -15.78
N PHE A 317 -3.19 0.02 -14.64
CA PHE A 317 -1.82 0.53 -14.54
C PHE A 317 -0.79 -0.21 -15.40
N GLY A 318 -0.90 -1.54 -15.50
CA GLY A 318 0.03 -2.40 -16.24
C GLY A 318 1.22 -2.89 -15.42
N LYS A 319 1.03 -3.22 -14.14
CA LYS A 319 2.08 -3.82 -13.30
C LYS A 319 1.94 -5.33 -13.29
N GLY A 320 2.63 -5.99 -14.23
CA GLY A 320 2.67 -7.43 -14.41
C GLY A 320 3.88 -8.12 -13.78
N SER A 321 4.64 -7.46 -12.91
CA SER A 321 5.84 -8.02 -12.28
C SER A 321 5.56 -8.72 -10.94
N VAL A 322 6.24 -9.85 -10.70
CA VAL A 322 6.25 -10.60 -9.44
C VAL A 322 7.48 -10.23 -8.64
N GLN A 323 7.30 -9.70 -7.44
CA GLN A 323 8.41 -9.47 -6.52
C GLN A 323 8.50 -10.61 -5.49
N SER A 324 9.65 -11.26 -5.42
CA SER A 324 9.99 -12.21 -4.35
C SER A 324 10.84 -11.52 -3.28
N LEU A 325 10.64 -11.93 -2.03
CA LEU A 325 11.50 -11.54 -0.91
C LEU A 325 12.50 -12.66 -0.67
N ILE A 326 13.78 -12.35 -0.88
CA ILE A 326 14.90 -13.27 -0.66
C ILE A 326 15.63 -12.79 0.60
N PRO A 327 15.58 -13.53 1.72
CA PRO A 327 16.29 -13.16 2.94
C PRO A 327 17.79 -13.03 2.69
N ILE A 328 18.43 -12.04 3.31
CA ILE A 328 19.88 -11.80 3.20
C ILE A 328 20.52 -12.03 4.57
N GLY A 329 21.62 -12.78 4.60
CA GLY A 329 22.37 -13.10 5.81
C GLY A 329 21.52 -13.85 6.85
N ASN A 330 21.26 -13.22 8.00
CA ASN A 330 20.45 -13.83 9.08
C ASN A 330 18.93 -13.65 8.91
N GLY A 331 18.48 -13.10 7.78
CA GLY A 331 17.06 -12.89 7.48
C GLY A 331 16.41 -11.67 8.14
N THR A 332 17.18 -10.83 8.85
CA THR A 332 16.71 -9.52 9.32
C THR A 332 16.64 -8.48 8.21
N SER A 333 17.14 -8.79 7.01
CA SER A 333 17.02 -7.96 5.82
C SER A 333 16.65 -8.84 4.63
N ALA A 334 16.12 -8.24 3.57
CA ALA A 334 15.70 -9.00 2.39
C ALA A 334 15.98 -8.24 1.11
N LEU A 335 16.28 -8.98 0.06
CA LEU A 335 16.26 -8.50 -1.30
C LEU A 335 14.84 -8.69 -1.84
N LYS A 336 14.15 -7.59 -2.14
CA LYS A 336 12.92 -7.59 -2.92
C LYS A 336 13.32 -7.55 -4.39
N LEU A 337 13.07 -8.63 -5.13
CA LEU A 337 13.56 -8.79 -6.50
C LEU A 337 12.42 -9.17 -7.45
N THR A 338 12.36 -8.57 -8.63
CA THR A 338 11.46 -9.05 -9.67
C THR A 338 11.98 -10.37 -10.24
N THR A 339 11.24 -11.45 -9.99
CA THR A 339 11.63 -12.83 -10.33
C THR A 339 10.82 -13.43 -11.46
N ALA A 340 9.62 -12.90 -11.70
CA ALA A 340 8.71 -13.38 -12.73
C ALA A 340 7.81 -12.25 -13.24
N ARG A 341 7.05 -12.57 -14.30
CA ARG A 341 5.91 -11.79 -14.80
C ARG A 341 4.61 -12.58 -14.69
N TYR A 342 3.51 -11.89 -14.39
CA TYR A 342 2.15 -12.42 -14.44
C TYR A 342 1.57 -12.35 -15.84
N TYR A 343 0.81 -13.37 -16.18
CA TYR A 343 0.05 -13.50 -17.41
C TYR A 343 -1.39 -13.83 -17.06
N THR A 344 -2.33 -13.19 -17.77
CA THR A 344 -3.76 -13.47 -17.64
C THR A 344 -4.07 -14.90 -18.13
N PRO A 345 -5.27 -15.44 -17.86
CA PRO A 345 -5.66 -16.78 -18.31
C PRO A 345 -5.55 -16.99 -19.83
N SER A 346 -5.77 -15.94 -20.63
CA SER A 346 -5.57 -15.97 -22.10
C SER A 346 -4.10 -15.95 -22.54
N GLY A 347 -3.17 -15.80 -21.60
CA GLY A 347 -1.72 -15.77 -21.84
C GLY A 347 -1.17 -14.38 -22.17
N GLN A 348 -1.96 -13.32 -22.02
CA GLN A 348 -1.51 -11.94 -22.24
C GLN A 348 -0.66 -11.45 -21.08
N SER A 349 0.41 -10.72 -21.39
CA SER A 349 1.22 -10.01 -20.39
C SER A 349 0.47 -8.78 -19.91
N ILE A 350 0.44 -8.56 -18.59
CA ILE A 350 -0.11 -7.35 -17.97
C ILE A 350 0.94 -6.22 -17.97
N GLU A 351 2.22 -6.56 -17.97
CA GLU A 351 3.32 -5.59 -17.86
C GLU A 351 3.29 -4.56 -19.01
N GLY A 352 3.18 -3.28 -18.66
CA GLY A 352 3.18 -2.14 -19.58
C GLY A 352 1.87 -1.87 -20.31
N THR A 353 0.91 -2.80 -20.30
CA THR A 353 -0.36 -2.71 -21.04
C THR A 353 -1.59 -2.60 -20.14
N GLY A 354 -1.57 -3.30 -19.00
CA GLY A 354 -2.72 -3.43 -18.11
C GLY A 354 -3.87 -4.25 -18.70
N ILE A 355 -4.93 -4.36 -17.90
CA ILE A 355 -6.24 -4.89 -18.27
C ILE A 355 -7.01 -3.81 -19.02
N GLN A 356 -7.50 -4.16 -20.21
CA GLN A 356 -8.35 -3.29 -21.00
C GLN A 356 -9.82 -3.53 -20.62
N PRO A 357 -10.61 -2.47 -20.40
CA PRO A 357 -12.01 -2.63 -20.05
C PRO A 357 -12.82 -3.16 -21.25
N ASP A 358 -13.80 -4.02 -21.00
CA ASP A 358 -14.80 -4.40 -22.00
C ASP A 358 -15.69 -3.21 -22.37
N ILE A 359 -15.87 -2.29 -21.43
CA ILE A 359 -16.66 -1.07 -21.58
C ILE A 359 -15.81 0.12 -21.10
N GLU A 360 -15.37 0.96 -22.04
CA GLU A 360 -14.60 2.15 -21.71
C GLU A 360 -15.50 3.35 -21.38
N TYR A 361 -15.12 4.14 -20.37
CA TYR A 361 -15.80 5.41 -20.05
C TYR A 361 -14.84 6.59 -20.24
N SER A 362 -15.06 7.39 -21.27
CA SER A 362 -14.23 8.56 -21.58
C SER A 362 -14.50 9.72 -20.60
N LYS A 363 -13.48 10.54 -20.32
CA LYS A 363 -13.57 11.76 -19.48
C LYS A 363 -14.73 12.68 -19.89
N ASN A 364 -15.07 12.77 -21.18
CA ASN A 364 -16.20 13.57 -21.67
C ASN A 364 -17.56 13.08 -21.14
N THR A 365 -17.64 11.80 -20.78
CA THR A 365 -18.82 11.17 -20.20
C THR A 365 -18.85 11.36 -18.67
N LEU A 366 -17.71 11.71 -18.04
CA LEU A 366 -17.60 12.07 -16.61
C LEU A 366 -17.79 13.56 -16.36
N THR A 367 -17.57 14.44 -17.33
CA THR A 367 -17.86 15.88 -17.17
C THR A 367 -19.36 16.12 -16.90
N SER A 368 -20.23 15.19 -17.32
CA SER A 368 -21.65 15.15 -16.97
C SER A 368 -21.97 14.42 -15.66
N LEU A 369 -20.98 13.78 -15.03
CA LEU A 369 -21.04 13.15 -13.70
C LEU A 369 -20.07 13.89 -12.76
N ASN A 370 -20.41 15.13 -12.42
CA ASN A 370 -19.67 15.90 -11.40
C ASN A 370 -19.55 15.09 -10.11
N LYS A 371 -18.40 15.18 -9.40
CA LYS A 371 -18.11 14.54 -8.11
C LYS A 371 -19.26 14.66 -7.08
N THR A 372 -20.04 15.74 -7.15
CA THR A 372 -21.24 15.97 -6.32
C THR A 372 -22.38 15.00 -6.61
N ALA A 373 -22.54 14.54 -7.85
CA ALA A 373 -23.62 13.64 -8.29
C ALA A 373 -23.46 12.20 -7.78
N ILE A 374 -22.25 11.80 -7.36
CA ILE A 374 -22.00 10.51 -6.69
C ILE A 374 -22.39 10.60 -5.20
N MET A 375 -22.43 11.81 -4.63
CA MET A 375 -22.74 12.05 -3.21
C MET A 375 -24.15 12.64 -2.98
N SER A 376 -24.85 13.17 -4.00
CA SER A 376 -26.19 13.77 -3.86
C SER A 376 -27.25 13.12 -4.77
N ASN A 377 -28.19 12.42 -4.13
CA ASN A 377 -29.56 12.05 -4.53
C ASN A 377 -29.98 11.82 -6.01
N ASP A 378 -30.44 10.59 -6.26
CA ASP A 378 -31.52 10.06 -7.11
C ASP A 378 -31.66 10.35 -8.63
N LYS A 379 -31.12 11.43 -9.20
CA LYS A 379 -31.26 11.68 -10.66
C LYS A 379 -30.07 11.21 -11.50
N ALA A 380 -28.83 11.46 -11.05
CA ALA A 380 -27.62 10.99 -11.73
C ALA A 380 -27.47 9.46 -11.67
N ASN A 381 -27.96 8.88 -10.58
CA ASN A 381 -28.07 7.45 -10.40
C ASN A 381 -28.94 6.80 -11.48
N LYS A 382 -29.99 7.44 -11.99
CA LYS A 382 -30.91 6.81 -12.95
C LYS A 382 -30.27 6.57 -14.33
N ASP A 383 -29.41 7.47 -14.82
CA ASP A 383 -28.68 7.27 -16.08
C ASP A 383 -27.57 6.24 -15.92
N LEU A 384 -26.86 6.27 -14.78
CA LEU A 384 -25.90 5.22 -14.41
C LEU A 384 -26.60 3.86 -14.28
N TYR A 385 -27.72 3.76 -13.57
CA TYR A 385 -28.51 2.54 -13.43
C TYR A 385 -29.11 2.07 -14.75
N THR A 386 -29.51 2.96 -15.67
CA THR A 386 -30.04 2.56 -16.99
C THR A 386 -28.92 2.06 -17.91
N ARG A 387 -27.72 2.66 -17.85
CA ARG A 387 -26.54 2.18 -18.58
C ARG A 387 -26.01 0.89 -17.95
N LEU A 388 -25.90 0.85 -16.63
CA LEU A 388 -25.61 -0.36 -15.87
C LEU A 388 -26.65 -1.42 -16.18
N GLU A 389 -27.96 -1.13 -16.29
CA GLU A 389 -28.97 -2.13 -16.68
C GLU A 389 -28.75 -2.69 -18.08
N LYS A 390 -28.30 -1.88 -19.04
CA LYS A 390 -27.90 -2.38 -20.37
C LYS A 390 -26.66 -3.27 -20.29
N HIS A 391 -25.66 -2.87 -19.49
CA HIS A 391 -24.46 -3.67 -19.25
C HIS A 391 -24.75 -4.90 -18.38
N TRP A 392 -25.76 -4.82 -17.53
CA TRP A 392 -26.29 -5.86 -16.67
C TRP A 392 -27.05 -6.89 -17.49
N HIS A 393 -27.82 -6.44 -18.49
CA HIS A 393 -28.35 -7.30 -19.53
C HIS A 393 -27.23 -7.99 -20.33
N ALA A 394 -26.18 -7.28 -20.71
CA ALA A 394 -25.03 -7.89 -21.38
C ALA A 394 -24.30 -8.92 -20.49
N ALA A 395 -24.07 -8.60 -19.21
CA ALA A 395 -23.48 -9.51 -18.23
C ALA A 395 -24.37 -10.73 -17.99
N ARG A 396 -25.69 -10.55 -17.85
CA ARG A 396 -26.67 -11.65 -17.78
C ARG A 396 -26.65 -12.53 -19.02
N GLN A 397 -26.52 -11.95 -20.21
CA GLN A 397 -26.45 -12.73 -21.46
C GLN A 397 -25.16 -13.55 -21.60
N LEU A 398 -24.04 -13.08 -21.04
CA LEU A 398 -22.79 -13.84 -20.98
C LEU A 398 -22.91 -15.07 -20.05
N VAL A 399 -23.56 -14.91 -18.90
CA VAL A 399 -23.83 -16.02 -17.97
C VAL A 399 -24.76 -17.07 -18.59
N VAL A 400 -25.83 -16.65 -19.28
CA VAL A 400 -26.78 -17.58 -19.92
C VAL A 400 -26.12 -18.45 -21.00
N LYS A 401 -25.08 -17.95 -21.69
CA LYS A 401 -24.34 -18.73 -22.70
C LYS A 401 -23.43 -19.81 -22.11
N GLN A 402 -23.14 -19.76 -20.81
CA GLN A 402 -22.23 -20.71 -20.13
C GLN A 402 -22.95 -21.83 -19.39
N GLN A 403 -24.28 -21.78 -19.25
CA GLN A 403 -25.02 -22.92 -18.74
C GLN A 403 -24.94 -24.05 -19.79
N PRO A 404 -24.46 -25.27 -19.43
CA PRO A 404 -24.56 -26.39 -20.35
C PRO A 404 -26.03 -26.58 -20.70
N THR A 405 -26.31 -26.63 -22.00
CA THR A 405 -27.61 -27.09 -22.48
C THR A 405 -27.83 -28.47 -21.89
N VAL A 406 -28.70 -28.58 -20.90
CA VAL A 406 -29.23 -29.86 -20.46
C VAL A 406 -30.10 -30.34 -21.62
N ASN A 407 -29.55 -31.23 -22.44
CA ASN A 407 -30.27 -32.13 -23.34
C ASN A 407 -29.73 -33.54 -23.12
#